data_AF-A0A1H0K611-F1
#
_entry.id   AF-A0A1H0K611-F1
#
_cell.length_a   1.000
_cell.length_b   1.000
_cell.length_c   1.000
_cell.angle_alpha   90.00
_cell.angle_beta   90.00
_cell.angle_gamma   90.00
#
_symmetry.space_group_name_H-M   'P 1'
#
loop_
_entity.id
_entity.type
_entity.pdbx_description
1 polymer ?
#
loop_
_entity_poly.entity_id
_entity_poly.type
_entity_poly.pdbx_seq_one_letter_code
_entity_poly.pdbx_strand_id
1 'polypeptide(L)'
;MPTALPIRSQHAAAVEHLSWPDTARFLILLVRVRWLNRRLEVAHARVERYGLDDAGPALLLTARRWLDAHEAMGALLRTPELPEVGELRAMMRPPIGQTVEDRTL
;
A
#
# COMPACT_ATOMS: atom_id res chain seq x y z
N MET A 1 -11.77 49.06 8.68
CA MET A 1 -12.37 48.07 7.75
C MET A 1 -11.24 47.18 7.25
N PRO A 2 -11.02 45.97 7.79
CA PRO A 2 -10.03 45.07 7.24
C PRO A 2 -10.65 44.34 6.04
N THR A 3 -10.11 44.60 4.86
CA THR A 3 -10.49 43.92 3.62
C THR A 3 -9.96 42.50 3.68
N ALA A 4 -10.84 41.53 3.98
CA ALA A 4 -10.51 40.12 3.84
C ALA A 4 -10.31 39.82 2.35
N LEU A 5 -9.07 39.56 1.94
CA LEU A 5 -8.78 39.02 0.62
C LEU A 5 -9.36 37.59 0.58
N PRO A 6 -10.28 37.26 -0.34
CA PRO A 6 -10.66 35.88 -0.53
C PRO A 6 -9.47 35.17 -1.16
N ILE A 7 -8.73 34.40 -0.36
CA ILE A 7 -7.81 33.37 -0.87
C ILE A 7 -8.71 32.27 -1.45
N ARG A 8 -9.34 32.54 -2.59
CA ARG A 8 -9.85 31.51 -3.47
C ARG A 8 -8.63 30.99 -4.22
N SER A 9 -7.91 30.08 -3.58
CA SER A 9 -7.00 29.20 -4.29
C SER A 9 -7.82 28.52 -5.38
N GLN A 10 -7.64 28.94 -6.62
CA GLN A 10 -8.18 28.26 -7.80
C GLN A 10 -7.61 26.83 -7.95
N HIS A 11 -6.70 26.45 -7.04
CA HIS A 11 -6.20 25.09 -6.80
C HIS A 11 -7.01 24.29 -5.76
N ALA A 12 -8.03 24.86 -5.12
CA ALA A 12 -9.09 24.11 -4.44
C ALA A 12 -10.12 23.59 -5.47
N ALA A 13 -9.61 23.13 -6.62
CA ALA A 13 -10.39 22.50 -7.66
C ALA A 13 -10.94 21.20 -7.09
N ALA A 14 -12.22 21.23 -6.72
CA ALA A 14 -13.06 20.07 -6.39
C ALA A 14 -12.30 18.94 -5.67
N VAL A 15 -11.96 19.14 -4.39
CA VAL A 15 -11.72 17.97 -3.53
C VAL A 15 -13.06 17.26 -3.44
N GLU A 16 -13.25 16.22 -4.24
CA GLU A 16 -14.43 15.36 -4.19
C GLU A 16 -14.50 14.83 -2.75
N HIS A 17 -15.37 15.44 -1.94
CA HIS A 17 -15.45 15.10 -0.53
C HIS A 17 -15.95 13.65 -0.42
N LEU A 18 -15.12 12.79 0.16
CA LEU A 18 -15.51 11.42 0.44
C LEU A 18 -16.79 11.41 1.29
N SER A 19 -17.67 10.45 1.00
CA SER A 19 -18.80 10.18 1.88
C SER A 19 -18.30 9.83 3.29
N TRP A 20 -19.13 10.02 4.32
CA TRP A 20 -18.76 9.59 5.68
C TRP A 20 -18.34 8.11 5.77
N PRO A 21 -19.07 7.16 5.14
CA PRO A 21 -18.63 5.77 5.06
C PRO A 21 -17.26 5.60 4.42
N ASP A 22 -16.96 6.32 3.33
CA ASP A 22 -15.68 6.22 2.64
C ASP A 22 -14.55 6.87 3.42
N THR A 23 -14.83 7.97 4.12
CA THR A 23 -13.89 8.57 5.07
C THR A 23 -13.53 7.58 6.19
N ALA A 24 -14.52 6.89 6.77
CA ALA A 24 -14.26 5.89 7.80
C ALA A 24 -13.42 4.71 7.26
N ARG A 25 -13.75 4.22 6.06
CA ARG A 25 -12.96 3.18 5.37
C ARG A 25 -11.53 3.65 5.13
N PHE A 26 -11.34 4.88 4.68
CA PHE A 26 -10.03 5.48 4.45
C PHE A 26 -9.20 5.53 5.73
N LEU A 27 -9.79 6.00 6.84
CA LEU A 27 -9.12 6.04 8.14
C LEU A 27 -8.71 4.64 8.64
N ILE A 28 -9.58 3.64 8.44
CA ILE A 28 -9.26 2.24 8.77
C ILE A 28 -8.09 1.74 7.93
N LEU A 29 -8.08 2.03 6.62
CA LEU A 29 -6.99 1.67 5.72
C LEU A 29 -5.68 2.36 6.10
N LEU A 30 -5.71 3.65 6.46
CA LEU A 30 -4.54 4.38 6.96
C LEU A 30 -3.95 3.75 8.22
N VAL A 31 -4.80 3.43 9.21
CA VAL A 31 -4.35 2.75 10.45
C VAL A 31 -3.75 1.39 10.12
N ARG A 32 -4.39 0.63 9.21
CA ARG A 32 -3.91 -0.68 8.75
C ARG A 32 -2.55 -0.58 8.05
N VAL A 33 -2.36 0.38 7.15
CA VAL A 33 -1.07 0.63 6.49
C VAL A 33 0.00 0.97 7.51
N ARG A 34 -0.28 1.86 8.46
CA ARG A 34 0.68 2.21 9.51
C ARG A 34 1.07 1.01 10.37
N TRP A 35 0.12 0.15 10.70
CA TRP A 35 0.39 -1.11 11.39
C TRP A 35 1.22 -2.08 10.54
N LEU A 36 0.91 -2.20 9.25
CA LEU A 36 1.66 -3.04 8.31
C LEU A 36 3.10 -2.56 8.10
N ASN A 37 3.35 -1.24 8.07
CA ASN A 37 4.71 -0.68 8.01
C ASN A 37 5.55 -1.15 9.20
N ARG A 38 4.99 -1.07 10.41
CA ARG A 38 5.68 -1.58 11.62
C ARG A 38 5.94 -3.08 11.54
N ARG A 39 5.02 -3.84 10.97
CA ARG A 39 5.18 -5.29 10.78
C ARG A 39 6.23 -5.62 9.73
N LEU A 40 6.34 -4.82 8.67
CA LEU A 40 7.39 -4.94 7.65
C LEU A 40 8.78 -4.71 8.26
N GLU A 41 8.95 -3.64 9.05
CA GLU A 41 10.20 -3.36 9.78
C GLU A 41 10.62 -4.57 10.64
N VAL A 42 9.68 -5.15 11.40
CA VAL A 42 9.95 -6.32 12.24
C VAL A 42 10.25 -7.56 11.41
N ALA A 43 9.52 -7.79 10.31
CA ALA A 43 9.75 -8.94 9.44
C ALA A 43 11.11 -8.84 8.74
N HIS A 44 11.50 -7.64 8.30
CA HIS A 44 12.80 -7.37 7.71
C HIS A 44 13.93 -7.66 8.71
N ALA A 45 13.84 -7.13 9.93
CA ALA A 45 14.82 -7.40 10.99
C ALA A 45 14.93 -8.90 11.35
N ARG A 46 13.84 -9.67 11.19
CA ARG A 46 13.87 -11.13 11.35
C ARG A 46 14.59 -11.81 10.20
N VAL A 47 14.39 -11.38 8.97
CA VAL A 47 15.14 -11.89 7.81
C VAL A 47 16.62 -11.60 7.93
N GLU A 48 17.01 -10.40 8.39
CA GLU A 48 18.40 -10.07 8.66
C GLU A 48 19.04 -10.98 9.73
N ARG A 49 18.25 -11.42 10.72
CA ARG A 49 18.74 -12.25 11.82
C ARG A 49 18.75 -13.75 11.51
N TYR A 50 17.71 -14.26 10.86
CA TYR A 50 17.47 -15.69 10.69
C TYR A 50 17.58 -16.16 9.23
N GLY A 51 17.83 -15.24 8.30
CA GLY A 51 17.89 -15.55 6.88
C GLY A 51 16.52 -15.56 6.19
N LEU A 52 16.56 -15.63 4.86
CA LEU A 52 15.38 -15.55 4.00
C LEU A 52 14.51 -16.81 4.09
N ASP A 53 15.11 -17.99 4.26
CA ASP A 53 14.36 -19.25 4.28
C ASP A 53 13.41 -19.36 5.48
N ASP A 54 13.86 -18.91 6.66
CA ASP A 54 13.10 -19.01 7.91
C ASP A 54 12.11 -17.85 8.11
N ALA A 55 12.44 -16.65 7.66
CA ALA A 55 11.65 -15.44 7.94
C ALA A 55 11.05 -14.76 6.70
N GLY A 56 11.49 -15.12 5.50
CA GLY A 56 11.03 -14.58 4.21
C GLY A 56 9.53 -14.74 3.97
N PRO A 57 8.88 -15.89 4.27
CA PRO A 57 7.44 -16.04 4.09
C PRO A 57 6.62 -15.01 4.87
N ALA A 58 7.05 -14.65 6.09
CA ALA A 58 6.38 -13.64 6.91
C ALA A 58 6.55 -12.23 6.34
N LEU A 59 7.73 -11.92 5.79
CA LEU A 59 8.00 -10.66 5.11
C LEU A 59 7.12 -10.52 3.85
N LEU A 60 7.10 -11.54 2.99
CA LEU A 60 6.31 -11.56 1.76
C LEU A 60 4.81 -11.45 2.04
N LEU A 61 4.28 -12.19 3.03
CA LEU A 61 2.88 -12.09 3.42
C LEU A 61 2.52 -10.68 3.90
N THR A 62 3.40 -10.05 4.67
CA THR A 62 3.17 -8.70 5.17
C THR A 62 3.23 -7.67 4.03
N ALA A 63 4.20 -7.82 3.12
CA ALA A 63 4.32 -6.98 1.92
C ALA A 63 3.09 -7.11 1.01
N ARG A 64 2.55 -8.32 0.84
CA ARG A 64 1.33 -8.52 0.05
C ARG A 64 0.14 -7.79 0.64
N ARG A 65 -0.09 -7.95 1.95
CA ARG A 65 -1.17 -7.25 2.67
C ARG A 65 -1.01 -5.73 2.62
N TRP A 66 0.23 -5.25 2.56
CA TRP A 66 0.55 -3.83 2.41
C TRP A 66 0.18 -3.31 1.02
N LEU A 67 0.51 -4.06 -0.04
CA LEU A 67 0.10 -3.75 -1.41
C LEU A 67 -1.42 -3.71 -1.55
N ASP A 68 -2.11 -4.73 -1.05
CA ASP A 68 -3.58 -4.82 -1.12
C ASP A 68 -4.25 -3.62 -0.42
N ALA A 69 -3.66 -3.12 0.68
CA ALA A 69 -4.17 -1.95 1.39
C ALA A 69 -3.97 -0.65 0.59
N HIS A 70 -2.83 -0.49 -0.09
CA HIS A 70 -2.59 0.68 -0.96
C HIS A 70 -3.46 0.65 -2.20
N GLU A 71 -3.69 -0.52 -2.79
CA GLU A 71 -4.62 -0.69 -3.90
C GLU A 71 -6.05 -0.30 -3.49
N ALA A 72 -6.50 -0.75 -2.31
CA ALA A 72 -7.80 -0.36 -1.78
C ALA A 72 -7.91 1.16 -1.52
N MET A 73 -6.84 1.80 -1.03
CA MET A 73 -6.79 3.25 -0.85
C MET A 73 -6.82 3.99 -2.19
N GLY A 74 -6.06 3.53 -3.18
CA GLY A 74 -6.03 4.11 -4.53
C GLY A 74 -7.39 4.02 -5.22
N ALA A 75 -8.06 2.87 -5.11
CA ALA A 75 -9.42 2.69 -5.62
C ALA A 75 -10.43 3.61 -4.93
N LEU A 76 -10.32 3.79 -3.60
CA LEU A 76 -11.20 4.64 -2.82
C LEU A 76 -11.03 6.13 -3.15
N LEU A 77 -9.78 6.57 -3.31
CA LEU A 77 -9.44 7.96 -3.60
C LEU A 77 -9.46 8.29 -5.09
N ARG A 78 -9.63 7.27 -5.96
CA ARG A 78 -9.48 7.38 -7.42
C ARG A 78 -8.14 8.00 -7.83
N THR A 79 -7.10 7.74 -7.03
CA THR A 79 -5.75 8.24 -7.28
C THR A 79 -4.97 7.24 -8.11
N PRO A 80 -4.09 7.71 -9.02
CA PRO A 80 -3.15 6.82 -9.68
C PRO A 80 -2.30 6.06 -8.64
N GLU A 81 -1.89 4.86 -8.99
CA GLU A 81 -0.99 4.06 -8.16
C GLU A 81 0.32 4.84 -7.94
N LEU A 82 0.80 4.87 -6.69
CA LEU A 82 2.07 5.48 -6.35
C LEU A 82 3.21 4.65 -6.98
N PRO A 83 4.26 5.27 -7.55
CA PRO A 83 5.36 4.55 -8.19
C PRO A 83 5.96 3.45 -7.32
N GLU A 84 6.15 3.70 -6.03
CA GLU A 84 6.73 2.77 -5.06
C GLU A 84 5.86 1.51 -4.85
N VAL A 85 4.54 1.66 -4.95
CA VAL A 85 3.59 0.54 -4.88
C VAL A 85 3.71 -0.30 -6.15
N GLY A 86 3.83 0.34 -7.32
CA GLY A 86 4.02 -0.33 -8.60
C GLY A 86 5.34 -1.10 -8.67
N GLU A 87 6.43 -0.51 -8.18
CA GLU A 87 7.75 -1.17 -8.10
C GLU A 87 7.70 -2.41 -7.21
N LEU A 88 7.13 -2.29 -6.00
CA LEU A 88 7.00 -3.43 -5.10
C LEU A 88 6.10 -4.53 -5.67
N ARG A 89 5.00 -4.16 -6.34
CA ARG A 89 4.13 -5.09 -7.06
C ARG A 89 4.89 -5.84 -8.16
N ALA A 90 5.74 -5.15 -8.92
CA ALA A 90 6.54 -5.75 -9.97
C ALA A 90 7.57 -6.74 -9.40
N MET A 91 8.23 -6.38 -8.29
CA MET A 91 9.18 -7.26 -7.60
C MET A 91 8.53 -8.53 -7.02
N MET A 92 7.27 -8.43 -6.59
CA MET A 92 6.52 -9.57 -6.04
C MET A 92 5.85 -10.45 -7.09
N ARG A 93 5.90 -10.07 -8.37
CA ARG A 93 5.34 -10.89 -9.45
C ARG A 93 6.25 -12.11 -9.66
N PRO A 94 5.72 -13.34 -9.68
CA PRO A 94 6.52 -14.48 -10.07
C PRO A 94 7.09 -14.25 -11.48
N PRO A 95 8.33 -14.70 -11.76
CA PRO A 95 8.90 -14.58 -13.09
C PRO A 95 7.98 -15.28 -14.10
N ILE A 96 7.68 -14.58 -15.20
CA ILE A 96 6.91 -15.13 -16.31
C ILE A 96 7.70 -16.32 -16.86
N GLY A 97 7.21 -17.54 -16.64
CA GLY A 97 7.83 -18.77 -17.15
C GLY A 97 7.98 -19.94 -16.18
N GLN A 98 7.61 -19.82 -14.90
CA GLN A 98 7.47 -20.99 -14.02
C GLN A 98 6.03 -21.49 -14.02
N THR A 99 5.64 -22.14 -15.11
CA THR A 99 4.60 -23.18 -15.05
C THR A 99 5.06 -24.22 -14.04
N VAL A 100 4.18 -24.55 -13.09
CA VAL A 100 4.33 -25.70 -12.20
C VAL A 100 4.13 -26.96 -13.04
N GLU A 101 5.12 -27.27 -13.88
CA GLU A 101 5.24 -28.53 -14.61
C GLU A 101 6.64 -29.09 -14.34
N ASP A 102 6.87 -29.54 -13.10
CA ASP A 102 7.87 -30.59 -12.83
C ASP A 102 7.69 -31.17 -11.42
N ARG A 103 6.48 -31.63 -11.13
CA ARG A 103 6.21 -32.54 -10.01
C ARG A 103 5.52 -33.81 -10.51
N THR A 104 6.22 -34.49 -11.40
CA THR A 104 6.10 -35.93 -11.59
C THR A 104 7.40 -36.37 -12.23
N LEU A 105 8.30 -36.92 -11.42
CA LEU A 105 9.05 -38.16 -11.64
C LEU A 105 9.73 -38.57 -10.33
#